data_AF-Q2U780-F1
#
_entry.id   AF-Q2U780-F1
#
_cell.length_a   1.000
_cell.length_b   1.000
_cell.length_c   1.000
_cell.angle_alpha   90.00
_cell.angle_beta   90.00
_cell.angle_gamma   90.00
#
_symmetry.space_group_name_H-M   'P 1'
#
loop_
_entity.id
_entity.type
_entity.pdbx_description
1 polymer ?
#
loop_
_entity_poly.entity_id
_entity_poly.type
_entity_poly.pdbx_seq_one_letter_code
_entity_poly.pdbx_strand_id
1 'polypeptide(L)'
;MENPDSVCRAGIVISMISKFCESVKYLKECMQFQALNGYASTTEPSYELLEQAGSIMNHIDSWHARLPRHWKAKLKDATPGGLPGERVSASKDSWTTCFVAIISATHLFFYLQFLEYCECVTPNLEALKALPDENSVYYPLYGIGSRIQDSVNIICLSVSYALGSMNVHGDFEPFHDTKHGIGYNLLWPMSLVANCQFSMTEQARLCRRALEYTWSTMGRVDNSS
;
A
#
# COMPACT_ATOMS: atom_id res chain seq x y z
N MET A 1 20.79 19.54 -4.93
CA MET A 1 19.65 20.05 -4.14
C MET A 1 18.55 19.02 -4.20
N GLU A 2 18.31 18.33 -3.09
CA GLU A 2 17.20 17.38 -2.93
C GLU A 2 15.88 18.16 -3.01
N ASN A 3 14.88 17.62 -3.69
CA ASN A 3 13.62 18.34 -3.92
C ASN A 3 12.68 18.13 -2.70
N PRO A 4 12.52 19.12 -1.80
CA PRO A 4 11.66 18.99 -0.60
C PRO A 4 10.18 18.71 -0.95
N ASP A 5 9.82 18.89 -2.22
CA ASP A 5 8.52 18.62 -2.81
C ASP A 5 8.03 17.17 -2.65
N SER A 6 8.92 16.18 -2.57
CA SER A 6 8.50 14.76 -2.55
C SER A 6 7.77 14.36 -1.26
N VAL A 7 8.22 14.88 -0.11
CA VAL A 7 7.58 14.63 1.20
C VAL A 7 6.26 15.38 1.29
N CYS A 8 6.25 16.67 0.92
CA CYS A 8 5.03 17.49 0.93
C CYS A 8 3.94 16.91 0.02
N ARG A 9 4.31 16.45 -1.18
CA ARG A 9 3.37 15.80 -2.10
C ARG A 9 2.86 14.47 -1.58
N ALA A 10 3.70 13.69 -0.90
CA ALA A 10 3.22 12.47 -0.23
C ALA A 10 2.13 12.80 0.79
N GLY A 11 2.31 13.87 1.59
CA GLY A 11 1.30 14.35 2.53
C GLY A 11 -0.02 14.76 1.84
N ILE A 12 0.05 15.41 0.68
CA ILE A 12 -1.14 15.75 -0.12
C ILE A 12 -1.86 14.48 -0.59
N VAL A 13 -1.12 13.51 -1.15
CA VAL A 13 -1.68 12.24 -1.61
C VAL A 13 -2.33 11.47 -0.46
N ILE A 14 -1.65 11.38 0.69
CA ILE A 14 -2.20 10.75 1.90
C ILE A 14 -3.51 11.42 2.32
N SER A 15 -3.58 12.75 2.32
CA SER A 15 -4.80 13.48 2.68
C SER A 15 -5.96 13.20 1.72
N MET A 16 -5.69 13.13 0.41
CA MET A 16 -6.70 12.77 -0.59
C MET A 16 -7.20 11.34 -0.40
N ILE A 17 -6.28 10.40 -0.13
CA ILE A 17 -6.59 8.99 0.15
C ILE A 17 -7.44 8.86 1.41
N SER A 18 -7.10 9.56 2.50
CA SER A 18 -7.87 9.53 3.75
C SER A 18 -9.32 9.94 3.52
N LYS A 19 -9.53 11.08 2.83
CA LYS A 19 -10.88 11.56 2.50
C LYS A 19 -11.65 10.57 1.65
N PHE A 20 -11.00 9.99 0.63
CA PHE A 20 -11.62 8.98 -0.21
C PHE A 20 -12.05 7.75 0.60
N CYS A 21 -11.17 7.22 1.45
CA CYS A 21 -11.46 6.05 2.28
C CYS A 21 -12.59 6.33 3.30
N GLU A 22 -12.64 7.54 3.87
CA GLU A 22 -13.76 7.97 4.73
C GLU A 22 -15.09 7.98 3.97
N SER A 23 -15.11 8.50 2.73
CA SER A 23 -16.31 8.50 1.89
C SER A 23 -16.74 7.08 1.49
N VAL A 24 -15.80 6.21 1.13
CA VAL A 24 -16.09 4.80 0.82
C VAL A 24 -16.65 4.08 2.04
N LYS A 25 -16.09 4.32 3.23
CA LYS A 25 -16.58 3.75 4.48
C LYS A 25 -18.01 4.20 4.77
N TYR A 26 -18.30 5.50 4.67
CA TYR A 26 -19.64 6.05 4.85
C TYR A 26 -20.64 5.41 3.89
N LEU A 27 -20.27 5.30 2.60
CA LEU A 27 -21.11 4.66 1.59
C LEU A 27 -21.44 3.21 1.95
N LYS A 28 -20.44 2.43 2.37
CA LYS A 28 -20.61 1.04 2.81
C LYS A 28 -21.58 0.93 3.99
N GLU A 29 -21.43 1.80 4.99
CA GLU A 29 -22.31 1.83 6.16
C GLU A 29 -23.77 2.16 5.76
N CYS A 30 -23.98 3.12 4.85
CA CYS A 30 -25.30 3.44 4.32
C CYS A 30 -25.92 2.27 3.55
N MET A 31 -25.15 1.61 2.69
CA MET A 31 -25.62 0.45 1.92
C MET A 31 -25.99 -0.73 2.82
N GLN A 32 -25.16 -1.03 3.83
CA GLN A 32 -25.44 -2.07 4.81
C GLN A 32 -26.71 -1.77 5.61
N PHE A 33 -26.89 -0.52 6.05
CA PHE A 33 -28.09 -0.09 6.76
C PHE A 33 -29.36 -0.24 5.90
N GLN A 34 -29.29 0.10 4.61
CA GLN A 34 -30.41 -0.10 3.68
C GLN A 34 -30.75 -1.58 3.50
N ALA A 35 -29.74 -2.43 3.31
CA ALA A 35 -29.89 -3.86 3.15
C ALA A 35 -30.53 -4.53 4.38
N LEU A 36 -30.09 -4.14 5.59
CA LEU A 36 -30.62 -4.66 6.86
C LEU A 36 -32.09 -4.29 7.10
N ASN A 37 -32.50 -3.12 6.65
CA ASN A 37 -33.85 -2.60 6.90
C ASN A 37 -34.82 -2.80 5.72
N GLY A 38 -34.41 -3.53 4.67
CA GLY A 38 -35.26 -3.85 3.53
C GLY A 38 -35.66 -2.64 2.66
N TYR A 39 -34.92 -1.53 2.76
CA TYR A 39 -35.14 -0.38 1.87
C TYR A 39 -34.61 -0.71 0.47
N ALA A 40 -35.31 -0.25 -0.57
CA ALA A 40 -34.76 -0.26 -1.93
C ALA A 40 -33.43 0.52 -1.91
N SER A 41 -32.39 -0.03 -2.54
CA SER A 41 -31.10 0.66 -2.65
C SER A 41 -31.28 1.92 -3.49
N THR A 42 -31.37 3.07 -2.84
CA THR A 42 -31.39 4.40 -3.48
C THR A 42 -29.99 4.98 -3.59
N THR A 43 -28.98 4.25 -3.11
CA THR A 43 -27.60 4.70 -3.10
C THR A 43 -27.00 4.48 -4.49
N GLU A 44 -27.22 5.44 -5.37
CA GLU A 44 -26.57 5.46 -6.68
C GLU A 44 -25.05 5.54 -6.52
N PRO A 45 -24.26 4.90 -7.40
CA PRO A 45 -22.81 5.07 -7.42
C PRO A 45 -22.49 6.55 -7.53
N SER A 46 -21.76 7.08 -6.55
CA SER A 46 -21.26 8.45 -6.66
C SER A 46 -20.21 8.51 -7.77
N TYR A 47 -20.58 9.04 -8.92
CA TYR A 47 -19.67 9.35 -10.02
C TYR A 47 -18.50 10.24 -9.54
N GLU A 48 -18.75 11.12 -8.57
CA GLU A 48 -17.73 11.95 -7.94
C GLU A 48 -16.62 11.12 -7.26
N LEU A 49 -16.94 9.97 -6.66
CA LEU A 49 -15.93 9.09 -6.07
C LEU A 49 -15.06 8.41 -7.13
N LEU A 50 -15.62 8.07 -8.30
CA LEU A 50 -14.86 7.53 -9.42
C LEU A 50 -13.89 8.58 -9.98
N GLU A 51 -14.36 9.82 -10.17
CA GLU A 51 -13.50 10.94 -10.57
C GLU A 51 -12.41 11.23 -9.53
N GLN A 52 -12.76 11.21 -8.24
CA GLN A 52 -11.81 11.38 -7.15
C GLN A 52 -10.74 10.28 -7.18
N ALA A 53 -11.12 9.01 -7.39
CA ALA A 53 -10.19 7.91 -7.51
C ALA A 53 -9.23 8.10 -8.70
N GLY A 54 -9.74 8.48 -9.86
CA GLY A 54 -8.90 8.80 -11.04
C GLY A 54 -7.93 9.95 -10.78
N SER A 55 -8.39 11.00 -10.11
CA SER A 55 -7.53 12.11 -9.67
C SER A 55 -6.43 11.64 -8.72
N ILE A 56 -6.77 10.83 -7.70
CA ILE A 56 -5.79 10.27 -6.76
C ILE A 56 -4.73 9.45 -7.50
N MET A 57 -5.12 8.62 -8.46
CA MET A 57 -4.15 7.83 -9.25
C MET A 57 -3.18 8.72 -10.03
N ASN A 58 -3.67 9.78 -10.67
CA ASN A 58 -2.82 10.76 -11.34
C ASN A 58 -1.85 11.42 -10.35
N HIS A 59 -2.30 11.74 -9.15
CA HIS A 59 -1.45 12.31 -8.11
C HIS A 59 -0.38 11.33 -7.61
N ILE A 60 -0.71 10.03 -7.48
CA ILE A 60 0.25 8.97 -7.16
C ILE A 60 1.31 8.84 -8.27
N ASP A 61 0.90 8.78 -9.54
CA ASP A 61 1.82 8.69 -10.69
C ASP A 61 2.75 9.90 -10.74
N SER A 62 2.19 11.08 -10.53
CA SER A 62 2.93 12.33 -10.50
C SER A 62 3.89 12.39 -9.31
N TRP A 63 3.57 11.76 -8.18
CA TRP A 63 4.51 11.59 -7.06
C TRP A 63 5.66 10.66 -7.42
N HIS A 64 5.39 9.45 -7.94
CA HIS A 64 6.41 8.50 -8.38
C HIS A 64 7.35 9.12 -9.44
N ALA A 65 6.79 9.86 -10.41
CA ALA A 65 7.55 10.53 -11.47
C ALA A 65 8.52 11.58 -10.93
N ARG A 66 8.26 12.18 -9.76
CA ARG A 66 9.09 13.25 -9.19
C ARG A 66 10.03 12.79 -8.08
N LEU A 67 10.02 11.51 -7.72
CA LEU A 67 10.92 10.97 -6.71
C LEU A 67 12.40 11.27 -7.02
N PRO A 68 13.22 11.56 -6.00
CA PRO A 68 14.66 11.73 -6.18
C PRO A 68 15.29 10.49 -6.83
N ARG A 69 16.30 10.70 -7.68
CA ARG A 69 16.96 9.61 -8.43
C ARG A 69 17.47 8.49 -7.51
N HIS A 70 18.01 8.85 -6.36
CA HIS A 70 18.54 7.88 -5.40
C HIS A 70 17.44 7.07 -4.70
N TRP A 71 16.20 7.58 -4.59
CA TRP A 71 15.04 6.81 -4.11
C TRP A 71 14.53 5.89 -5.22
N LYS A 72 14.46 6.40 -6.46
CA LYS A 72 14.07 5.60 -7.63
C LYS A 72 15.02 4.44 -7.89
N ALA A 73 16.32 4.62 -7.69
CA ALA A 73 17.30 3.53 -7.82
C ALA A 73 16.98 2.38 -6.85
N LYS A 74 16.77 2.71 -5.56
CA LYS A 74 16.34 1.72 -4.54
C LYS A 74 15.01 1.04 -4.87
N LEU A 75 14.08 1.77 -5.50
CA LEU A 75 12.80 1.23 -5.94
C LEU A 75 12.90 0.34 -7.18
N LYS A 76 13.87 0.59 -8.08
CA LYS A 76 14.07 -0.22 -9.30
C LYS A 76 14.69 -1.59 -8.99
N ASP A 77 15.47 -1.68 -7.92
CA ASP A 77 15.95 -2.95 -7.39
C ASP A 77 14.78 -3.83 -6.87
N ALA A 78 13.55 -3.29 -6.77
CA ALA A 78 12.33 -4.02 -6.43
C ALA A 78 11.74 -4.87 -7.55
N THR A 79 12.31 -4.80 -8.76
CA THR A 79 11.78 -5.53 -9.92
C THR A 79 12.07 -7.03 -9.76
N PRO A 80 11.05 -7.91 -9.77
CA PRO A 80 11.24 -9.35 -9.57
C PRO A 80 12.04 -9.93 -10.73
N GLY A 81 13.29 -10.28 -10.46
CA GLY A 81 14.25 -10.77 -11.47
C GLY A 81 15.70 -10.77 -11.02
N GLY A 82 16.02 -10.13 -9.89
CA GLY A 82 17.32 -10.27 -9.22
C GLY A 82 17.55 -11.72 -8.80
N LEU A 83 18.64 -12.33 -9.29
CA LEU A 83 19.03 -13.71 -9.00
C LEU A 83 19.05 -13.98 -7.48
N PRO A 84 18.60 -15.17 -7.03
CA PRO A 84 18.69 -15.58 -5.64
C PRO A 84 20.17 -15.81 -5.29
N GLY A 85 20.87 -14.76 -4.83
CA GLY A 85 22.30 -14.89 -4.53
C GLY A 85 22.98 -13.64 -4.01
N GLU A 86 22.49 -12.44 -4.31
CA GLU A 86 22.98 -11.24 -3.63
C GLU A 86 22.37 -11.14 -2.24
N ARG A 87 23.21 -11.29 -1.21
CA ARG A 87 22.79 -11.05 0.18
C ARG A 87 22.24 -9.63 0.25
N VAL A 88 20.95 -9.51 0.54
CA VAL A 88 20.31 -8.23 0.85
C VAL A 88 21.10 -7.62 2.01
N SER A 89 21.80 -6.52 1.76
CA SER A 89 22.54 -5.80 2.79
C SER A 89 21.65 -4.72 3.41
N ALA A 90 21.85 -4.44 4.70
CA ALA A 90 21.15 -3.36 5.38
C ALA A 90 21.28 -2.03 4.62
N SER A 91 20.15 -1.35 4.41
CA SER A 91 20.14 -0.01 3.83
C SER A 91 20.89 0.94 4.72
N LYS A 92 21.85 1.68 4.14
CA LYS A 92 22.54 2.79 4.83
C LYS A 92 21.59 3.92 5.25
N ASP A 93 20.39 3.95 4.68
CA ASP A 93 19.36 4.95 4.93
C ASP A 93 18.00 4.24 5.09
N SER A 94 17.83 3.66 6.27
CA SER A 94 16.65 2.90 6.67
C SER A 94 15.42 3.80 6.89
N TRP A 95 15.61 5.07 7.23
CA TRP A 95 14.51 6.03 7.41
C TRP A 95 13.79 6.34 6.10
N THR A 96 14.52 6.62 5.02
CA THR A 96 13.90 6.76 3.70
C THR A 96 13.22 5.47 3.27
N THR A 97 13.83 4.32 3.53
CA THR A 97 13.24 3.01 3.20
C THR A 97 11.91 2.80 3.93
N CYS A 98 11.83 3.14 5.23
CA CYS A 98 10.58 3.13 5.99
C CYS A 98 9.56 4.13 5.45
N PHE A 99 9.98 5.36 5.15
CA PHE A 99 9.09 6.38 4.60
C PHE A 99 8.45 5.90 3.29
N VAL A 100 9.26 5.38 2.36
CA VAL A 100 8.78 4.83 1.08
C VAL A 100 7.83 3.64 1.30
N ALA A 101 8.10 2.77 2.27
CA ALA A 101 7.21 1.67 2.62
C ALA A 101 5.86 2.16 3.15
N ILE A 102 5.85 3.19 3.99
CA ILE A 102 4.63 3.79 4.55
C ILE A 102 3.79 4.38 3.42
N ILE A 103 4.38 5.19 2.54
CA ILE A 103 3.64 5.79 1.41
C ILE A 103 3.09 4.71 0.47
N SER A 104 3.89 3.67 0.18
CA SER A 104 3.45 2.55 -0.66
C SER A 104 2.34 1.74 0.00
N ALA A 105 2.35 1.59 1.32
CA ALA A 105 1.26 0.99 2.06
C ALA A 105 -0.01 1.86 2.01
N THR A 106 0.11 3.18 2.03
CA THR A 106 -1.03 4.08 1.79
C THR A 106 -1.60 3.93 0.38
N HIS A 107 -0.75 3.83 -0.64
CA HIS A 107 -1.21 3.56 -2.01
C HIS A 107 -1.90 2.20 -2.12
N LEU A 108 -1.30 1.15 -1.56
CA LEU A 108 -1.89 -0.20 -1.53
C LEU A 108 -3.26 -0.17 -0.86
N PHE A 109 -3.37 0.46 0.31
CA PHE A 109 -4.64 0.56 1.02
C PHE A 109 -5.70 1.29 0.18
N PHE A 110 -5.33 2.39 -0.48
CA PHE A 110 -6.22 3.07 -1.43
C PHE A 110 -6.69 2.16 -2.56
N TYR A 111 -5.78 1.41 -3.20
CA TYR A 111 -6.14 0.51 -4.30
C TYR A 111 -7.12 -0.59 -3.84
N LEU A 112 -6.90 -1.15 -2.64
CA LEU A 112 -7.81 -2.14 -2.07
C LEU A 112 -9.19 -1.53 -1.77
N GLN A 113 -9.24 -0.34 -1.16
CA GLN A 113 -10.51 0.36 -0.90
C GLN A 113 -11.24 0.75 -2.18
N PHE A 114 -10.50 1.13 -3.23
CA PHE A 114 -11.08 1.40 -4.54
C PHE A 114 -11.70 0.15 -5.17
N LEU A 115 -11.03 -1.00 -5.11
CA LEU A 115 -11.59 -2.27 -5.58
C LEU A 115 -12.86 -2.66 -4.82
N GLU A 116 -12.84 -2.56 -3.48
CA GLU A 116 -14.03 -2.82 -2.66
C GLU A 116 -15.19 -1.87 -3.01
N TYR A 117 -14.90 -0.59 -3.26
CA TYR A 117 -15.90 0.36 -3.73
C TYR A 117 -16.47 -0.07 -5.10
N CYS A 118 -15.60 -0.45 -6.05
CA CYS A 118 -16.02 -0.93 -7.36
C CYS A 118 -16.93 -2.16 -7.25
N GLU A 119 -16.64 -3.12 -6.38
CA GLU A 119 -17.51 -4.27 -6.11
C GLU A 119 -18.90 -3.83 -5.61
N CYS A 120 -18.97 -2.86 -4.69
CA CYS A 120 -20.25 -2.32 -4.20
C CYS A 120 -21.09 -1.66 -5.31
N VAL A 121 -20.44 -1.04 -6.30
CA VAL A 121 -21.14 -0.32 -7.38
C VAL A 121 -21.25 -1.10 -8.70
N THR A 122 -20.66 -2.30 -8.79
CA THR A 122 -20.66 -3.16 -9.98
C THR A 122 -22.06 -3.47 -10.53
N PRO A 123 -23.10 -3.70 -9.70
CA PRO A 123 -24.47 -3.89 -10.21
C PRO A 123 -25.00 -2.70 -11.02
N ASN A 124 -24.46 -1.50 -10.79
CA ASN A 124 -24.81 -0.25 -11.45
C ASN A 124 -23.75 0.17 -12.49
N LEU A 125 -22.69 -0.61 -12.70
CA LEU A 125 -21.62 -0.28 -13.65
C LEU A 125 -22.12 -0.30 -15.10
N GLU A 126 -23.07 -1.17 -15.43
CA GLU A 126 -23.73 -1.18 -16.76
C GLU A 126 -24.50 0.14 -17.00
N ALA A 127 -25.04 0.78 -15.96
CA ALA A 127 -25.62 2.11 -16.07
C ALA A 127 -24.56 3.21 -16.20
N LEU A 128 -23.38 3.02 -15.59
CA LEU A 128 -22.22 3.92 -15.78
C LEU A 128 -21.59 3.80 -17.18
N LYS A 129 -21.69 2.65 -17.86
CA LYS A 129 -21.31 2.50 -19.30
C LYS A 129 -22.16 3.35 -20.23
N ALA A 130 -23.37 3.73 -19.80
CA ALA A 130 -24.23 4.62 -20.58
C ALA A 130 -23.81 6.10 -20.46
N LEU A 131 -22.81 6.43 -19.63
CA LEU A 131 -22.27 7.78 -19.55
C LEU A 131 -21.40 8.09 -20.79
N PRO A 132 -21.43 9.34 -21.29
CA PRO A 132 -20.82 9.73 -22.55
C PRO A 132 -19.28 9.69 -22.58
N ASP A 133 -18.61 9.45 -21.44
CA ASP A 133 -17.16 9.40 -21.32
C ASP A 133 -16.70 8.11 -20.62
N GLU A 134 -16.91 6.96 -21.27
CA GLU A 134 -16.45 5.65 -20.80
C GLU A 134 -14.95 5.65 -20.44
N ASN A 135 -14.13 6.47 -21.11
CA ASN A 135 -12.69 6.50 -20.86
C ASN A 135 -12.33 7.08 -19.48
N SER A 136 -13.12 7.99 -18.91
CA SER A 136 -12.82 8.56 -17.58
C SER A 136 -13.12 7.60 -16.43
N VAL A 137 -14.14 6.76 -16.60
CA VAL A 137 -14.66 5.85 -15.56
C VAL A 137 -13.83 4.57 -15.44
N TYR A 138 -13.32 4.04 -16.57
CA TYR A 138 -12.55 2.79 -16.60
C TYR A 138 -11.04 2.98 -16.49
N TYR A 139 -10.53 4.19 -16.75
CA TYR A 139 -9.09 4.51 -16.62
C TYR A 139 -8.49 4.15 -15.26
N PRO A 140 -9.17 4.37 -14.11
CA PRO A 140 -8.62 4.00 -12.81
C PRO A 140 -8.51 2.48 -12.59
N LEU A 141 -9.36 1.68 -13.23
CA LEU A 141 -9.30 0.21 -13.13
C LEU A 141 -8.18 -0.37 -14.00
N TYR A 142 -7.79 0.33 -15.06
CA TYR A 142 -6.72 -0.14 -15.94
C TYR A 142 -5.36 -0.16 -15.21
N GLY A 143 -4.74 -1.34 -15.15
CA GLY A 143 -3.44 -1.53 -14.51
C GLY A 143 -3.46 -1.54 -12.98
N ILE A 144 -4.63 -1.53 -12.33
CA ILE A 144 -4.74 -1.56 -10.86
C ILE A 144 -4.02 -2.77 -10.23
N GLY A 145 -4.09 -3.94 -10.88
CA GLY A 145 -3.38 -5.14 -10.44
C GLY A 145 -1.86 -4.97 -10.44
N SER A 146 -1.29 -4.32 -11.46
CA SER A 146 0.14 -4.00 -11.51
C SER A 146 0.53 -3.05 -10.39
N ARG A 147 -0.29 -2.01 -10.17
CA ARG A 147 -0.04 -1.00 -9.12
C ARG A 147 -0.07 -1.60 -7.72
N ILE A 148 -0.99 -2.55 -7.48
CA ILE A 148 -1.06 -3.34 -6.23
C ILE A 148 0.22 -4.15 -6.08
N GLN A 149 0.61 -4.91 -7.10
CA GLN A 149 1.80 -5.75 -7.04
C GLN A 149 3.08 -4.93 -6.83
N ASP A 150 3.21 -3.78 -7.51
CA ASP A 150 4.33 -2.86 -7.34
C ASP A 150 4.40 -2.34 -5.91
N SER A 151 3.26 -1.95 -5.34
CA SER A 151 3.19 -1.48 -3.94
C SER A 151 3.60 -2.57 -2.95
N VAL A 152 3.12 -3.80 -3.15
CA VAL A 152 3.51 -4.97 -2.33
C VAL A 152 5.01 -5.23 -2.46
N ASN A 153 5.56 -5.25 -3.68
CA ASN A 153 6.98 -5.46 -3.93
C ASN A 153 7.84 -4.44 -3.19
N ILE A 154 7.47 -3.15 -3.28
CA ILE A 154 8.20 -2.06 -2.61
C ILE A 154 8.19 -2.25 -1.09
N ILE A 155 7.05 -2.60 -0.50
CA ILE A 155 6.96 -2.84 0.94
C ILE A 155 7.85 -4.02 1.35
N CYS A 156 7.78 -5.15 0.65
CA CYS A 156 8.63 -6.32 0.93
C CYS A 156 10.12 -6.02 0.79
N LEU A 157 10.50 -5.25 -0.23
CA LEU A 157 11.88 -4.81 -0.40
C LEU A 157 12.34 -3.92 0.74
N SER A 158 11.47 -2.99 1.16
CA SER A 158 11.77 -2.10 2.27
C SER A 158 11.94 -2.87 3.59
N VAL A 159 11.11 -3.89 3.84
CA VAL A 159 11.30 -4.82 4.97
C VAL A 159 12.66 -5.51 4.85
N SER A 160 12.97 -6.03 3.67
CA SER A 160 14.21 -6.76 3.40
C SER A 160 15.45 -5.90 3.64
N TYR A 161 15.43 -4.64 3.23
CA TYR A 161 16.55 -3.71 3.37
C TYR A 161 16.62 -3.03 4.74
N ALA A 162 15.52 -2.92 5.47
CA ALA A 162 15.48 -2.20 6.73
C ALA A 162 15.59 -3.12 7.96
N LEU A 163 15.07 -4.34 7.87
CA LEU A 163 14.96 -5.26 9.00
C LEU A 163 15.76 -6.55 8.79
N GLY A 164 15.76 -7.12 7.60
CA GLY A 164 16.38 -8.42 7.32
C GLY A 164 15.59 -9.23 6.32
N SER A 165 16.06 -10.43 5.98
CA SER A 165 15.51 -11.25 4.88
C SER A 165 15.18 -12.68 5.32
N MET A 166 14.45 -13.41 4.49
CA MET A 166 14.25 -14.85 4.68
C MET A 166 15.54 -15.61 4.33
N ASN A 167 15.90 -16.58 5.16
CA ASN A 167 17.00 -17.50 4.88
C ASN A 167 16.55 -18.73 4.08
N VAL A 168 17.50 -19.58 3.72
CA VAL A 168 17.25 -20.82 2.94
C VAL A 168 16.34 -21.83 3.67
N HIS A 169 16.21 -21.72 5.00
CA HIS A 169 15.37 -22.57 5.82
C HIS A 169 13.95 -22.00 6.00
N GLY A 170 13.69 -20.78 5.50
CA GLY A 170 12.40 -20.11 5.65
C GLY A 170 12.21 -19.41 7.00
N ASP A 171 13.32 -19.13 7.70
CA ASP A 171 13.33 -18.29 8.90
C ASP A 171 13.74 -16.85 8.55
N PHE A 172 13.25 -15.89 9.33
CA PHE A 172 13.61 -14.49 9.17
C PHE A 172 14.93 -14.18 9.89
N GLU A 173 15.92 -13.72 9.15
CA GLU A 173 17.23 -13.31 9.66
C GLU A 173 17.31 -11.79 9.75
N PRO A 174 17.16 -11.20 10.95
CA PRO A 174 17.27 -9.76 11.12
C PRO A 174 18.72 -9.29 10.96
N PHE A 175 18.92 -8.03 10.54
CA PHE A 175 20.24 -7.42 10.60
C PHE A 175 20.67 -7.18 12.04
N HIS A 176 21.97 -7.37 12.32
CA HIS A 176 22.53 -7.24 13.67
C HIS A 176 22.30 -5.86 14.32
N ASP A 177 22.23 -4.79 13.52
CA ASP A 177 22.09 -3.40 13.99
C ASP A 177 20.70 -2.79 13.73
N THR A 178 19.66 -3.63 13.66
CA THR A 178 18.31 -3.14 13.37
C THR A 178 17.78 -2.27 14.51
N LYS A 179 17.57 -0.98 14.25
CA LYS A 179 17.01 -0.04 15.24
C LYS A 179 15.53 -0.33 15.46
N HIS A 180 15.09 -0.47 16.72
CA HIS A 180 13.68 -0.72 17.08
C HIS A 180 12.67 0.23 16.42
N GLY A 181 13.02 1.52 16.30
CA GLY A 181 12.17 2.51 15.63
C GLY A 181 11.89 2.18 14.15
N ILE A 182 12.79 1.47 13.46
CA ILE A 182 12.59 1.02 12.08
C ILE A 182 11.52 -0.07 12.02
N GLY A 183 11.58 -1.04 12.95
CA GLY A 183 10.56 -2.08 13.09
C GLY A 183 9.17 -1.48 13.34
N TYR A 184 9.09 -0.49 14.23
CA TYR A 184 7.84 0.21 14.54
C TYR A 184 7.20 0.87 13.31
N ASN A 185 8.00 1.59 12.51
CA ASN A 185 7.52 2.26 11.30
C ASN A 185 7.02 1.28 10.22
N LEU A 186 7.44 0.01 10.28
CA LEU A 186 7.07 -1.01 9.32
C LEU A 186 5.92 -1.91 9.77
N LEU A 187 5.42 -1.78 11.02
CA LEU A 187 4.32 -2.61 11.52
C LEU A 187 3.09 -2.56 10.62
N TRP A 188 2.61 -1.36 10.29
CA TRP A 188 1.42 -1.21 9.47
C TRP A 188 1.64 -1.67 8.01
N PRO A 189 2.73 -1.27 7.31
CA PRO A 189 3.06 -1.82 5.99
C PRO A 189 3.15 -3.35 5.95
N MET A 190 3.85 -3.96 6.90
CA MET A 190 3.98 -5.42 6.97
C MET A 190 2.63 -6.10 7.21
N SER A 191 1.82 -5.55 8.11
CA SER A 191 0.49 -6.09 8.42
C SER A 191 -0.41 -6.05 7.18
N LEU A 192 -0.36 -4.96 6.42
CA LEU A 192 -1.14 -4.81 5.19
C LEU A 192 -0.74 -5.87 4.15
N VAL A 193 0.55 -6.08 3.90
CA VAL A 193 1.03 -7.10 2.96
C VAL A 193 0.71 -8.52 3.43
N ALA A 194 0.89 -8.82 4.72
CA ALA A 194 0.66 -10.15 5.29
C ALA A 194 -0.80 -10.61 5.23
N ASN A 195 -1.75 -9.68 5.09
CA ASN A 195 -3.18 -9.92 5.00
C ASN A 195 -3.78 -9.56 3.62
N CYS A 196 -2.98 -9.03 2.70
CA CYS A 196 -3.45 -8.67 1.36
C CYS A 196 -3.63 -9.93 0.50
N GLN A 197 -4.83 -10.11 -0.05
CA GLN A 197 -5.16 -11.26 -0.92
C GLN A 197 -4.38 -11.29 -2.24
N PHE A 198 -3.80 -10.16 -2.63
CA PHE A 198 -2.98 -10.03 -3.85
C PHE A 198 -1.49 -10.27 -3.60
N SER A 199 -1.08 -10.47 -2.35
CA SER A 199 0.31 -10.80 -2.02
C SER A 199 0.63 -12.24 -2.40
N MET A 200 1.82 -12.48 -2.95
CA MET A 200 2.33 -13.84 -3.11
C MET A 200 2.60 -14.48 -1.74
N THR A 201 2.55 -15.82 -1.66
CA THR A 201 2.79 -16.56 -0.42
C THR A 201 4.11 -16.17 0.26
N GLU A 202 5.18 -16.02 -0.52
CA GLU A 202 6.49 -15.63 0.01
C GLU A 202 6.53 -14.21 0.56
N GLN A 203 5.80 -13.28 -0.06
CA GLN A 203 5.69 -11.89 0.38
C GLN A 203 4.93 -11.79 1.70
N ALA A 204 3.79 -12.47 1.78
CA ALA A 204 3.01 -12.56 3.01
C ALA A 204 3.81 -13.25 4.13
N ARG A 205 4.57 -14.31 3.80
CA ARG A 205 5.44 -15.03 4.75
C ARG A 205 6.55 -14.14 5.30
N LEU A 206 7.27 -13.42 4.43
CA LEU A 206 8.31 -12.46 4.83
C LEU A 206 7.75 -11.43 5.83
N CYS A 207 6.66 -10.75 5.47
CA CYS A 207 6.08 -9.72 6.32
C CYS A 207 5.55 -10.29 7.64
N ARG A 208 4.96 -11.49 7.64
CA ARG A 208 4.48 -12.15 8.86
C ARG A 208 5.62 -12.51 9.82
N ARG A 209 6.70 -13.09 9.32
CA ARG A 209 7.87 -13.41 10.15
C ARG A 209 8.58 -12.17 10.68
N ALA A 210 8.70 -11.13 9.85
CA ALA A 210 9.26 -9.84 10.27
C ALA A 210 8.40 -9.15 11.34
N LEU A 211 7.07 -9.27 11.28
CA LEU A 211 6.15 -8.81 12.34
C LEU A 211 6.36 -9.58 13.65
N GLU A 212 6.40 -10.91 13.60
CA GLU A 212 6.65 -11.77 14.77
C GLU A 212 7.96 -11.40 15.47
N TYR A 213 9.03 -11.22 14.68
CA TYR A 213 10.30 -10.72 15.20
C TYR A 213 10.15 -9.35 15.87
N THR A 214 9.55 -8.38 15.17
CA THR A 214 9.38 -7.01 15.68
C THR A 214 8.61 -6.99 17.00
N TRP A 215 7.49 -7.71 17.10
CA TRP A 215 6.72 -7.81 18.34
C TRP A 215 7.50 -8.48 19.47
N SER A 216 8.25 -9.55 19.17
CA SER A 216 9.07 -10.23 20.18
C SER A 216 10.17 -9.35 20.76
N THR A 217 10.72 -8.42 19.96
CA THR A 217 11.72 -7.46 20.42
C THR A 217 11.11 -6.32 21.22
N MET A 218 9.89 -5.88 20.87
CA MET A 218 9.17 -4.84 21.61
C MET A 218 8.71 -5.31 22.99
N GLY A 219 8.18 -6.53 23.11
CA GLY A 219 7.73 -7.09 24.39
C GLY A 219 8.86 -7.40 25.40
N ARG A 220 10.13 -7.34 24.99
CA ARG A 220 11.28 -7.50 25.89
C ARG A 220 11.65 -6.22 26.64
N VAL A 221 11.21 -5.05 26.17
CA VAL A 221 11.53 -3.76 26.80
C VAL A 221 10.72 -3.58 28.10
N ASP A 222 9.51 -4.13 28.18
CA ASP A 222 8.64 -4.01 29.36
C ASP A 222 9.08 -4.87 30.56
N ASN A 223 9.98 -5.84 30.34
CA ASN A 223 10.52 -6.71 31.41
C ASN A 223 11.94 -6.30 31.85
N SER A 224 12.41 -5.13 31.43
CA SER A 224 13.75 -4.61 31.73
C SER A 224 13.66 -3.34 32.60
N SER A 225 12.87 -3.38 33.69
CA SER A 225 12.79 -2.33 34.72
C SER A 225 13.28 -2.86 36.06
#